data_AF-A0A7V8QJ42-F1
#
_entry.id   AF-A0A7V8QJ42-F1
#
_cell.length_a   1.000
_cell.length_b   1.000
_cell.length_c   1.000
_cell.angle_alpha   90.00
_cell.angle_beta   90.00
_cell.angle_gamma   90.00
#
_symmetry.space_group_name_H-M   'P 1'
#
loop_
_entity.id
_entity.type
_entity.pdbx_description
1 polymer ?
#
loop_
_entity_poly.entity_id
_entity_poly.type
_entity_poly.pdbx_seq_one_letter_code
_entity_poly.pdbx_strand_id
1 'polypeptide(L)'
;METLGTWLGQWPTGDLLAALRFPLDPDKRIFGWYLLGAAAMAAAAYWLAGPRGARSLGGLCRYLLNPRIWWHRSARLDYQVLLVNPVISASLNAAGLVSMVAVAIAVSEVLGERLGPAEPSWPGWAVAAAFTLTLFVADDFTRYGLHWLLHRIPVLWALHKLHHSAEVLTPVTVYRIHPLESVLYTLRMTLTQGLVVGLFFYGFGMRLGAWDIAGANVFTFVFNLAGANLRHSHVRLSYGRWLERLIISPAQHQIHHSNRREHFDRNFGSFLAVWDWLFGTLTVAHGQRRHGFGLGRRAAEPVYGNLWQAYWLPLKEAVAAGSGRERGGIRDRRPPRPGKHSGINASSRVRTNAIDSHSHSV
;
A
#
# COMPACT_ATOMS: atom_id res chain seq x y z
N MET A 1 -19.28 -35.03 11.95
CA MET A 1 -19.55 -33.95 12.94
C MET A 1 -18.29 -33.50 13.69
N GLU A 2 -17.18 -34.27 13.69
CA GLU A 2 -15.89 -33.86 14.29
C GLU A 2 -15.13 -32.74 13.53
N THR A 3 -15.49 -32.46 12.27
CA THR A 3 -14.84 -31.45 11.43
C THR A 3 -15.35 -30.03 11.65
N LEU A 4 -16.57 -29.85 12.16
CA LEU A 4 -17.16 -28.53 12.42
C LEU A 4 -16.67 -27.93 13.76
N GLY A 5 -16.49 -28.76 14.79
CA GLY A 5 -15.94 -28.32 16.08
C GLY A 5 -14.46 -27.97 16.03
N THR A 6 -13.68 -28.69 15.23
CA THR A 6 -12.27 -28.35 14.95
C THR A 6 -12.13 -27.10 14.08
N TRP A 7 -13.04 -26.89 13.11
CA TRP A 7 -13.10 -25.64 12.35
C TRP A 7 -13.56 -24.43 13.15
N LEU A 8 -14.56 -24.58 14.02
CA LEU A 8 -15.01 -23.51 14.93
C LEU A 8 -13.95 -23.20 16.01
N GLY A 9 -13.17 -24.21 16.43
CA GLY A 9 -12.02 -24.03 17.32
C GLY A 9 -10.80 -23.38 16.65
N GLN A 10 -10.71 -23.47 15.31
CA GLN A 10 -9.71 -22.79 14.48
C GLN A 10 -10.26 -21.53 13.79
N TRP A 11 -11.49 -21.13 14.09
CA TRP A 11 -12.00 -19.82 13.69
C TRP A 11 -10.97 -18.81 14.15
N PRO A 12 -10.54 -17.84 13.33
CA PRO A 12 -9.64 -16.81 13.79
C PRO A 12 -10.40 -16.06 14.87
N THR A 13 -10.18 -16.45 16.12
CA THR A 13 -10.46 -15.66 17.28
C THR A 13 -9.49 -14.52 17.12
N GLY A 14 -9.92 -13.48 16.41
CA GLY A 14 -9.29 -12.18 16.46
C GLY A 14 -9.44 -11.75 17.91
N ASP A 15 -8.57 -12.25 18.77
CA ASP A 15 -8.44 -11.72 20.11
C ASP A 15 -7.79 -10.34 19.98
N LEU A 16 -8.02 -9.49 20.97
CA LEU A 16 -7.44 -8.14 21.00
C LEU A 16 -5.90 -8.19 21.05
N LEU A 17 -5.31 -9.35 21.28
CA LEU A 17 -3.87 -9.59 21.37
C LEU A 17 -3.26 -10.02 20.03
N ALA A 18 -4.05 -10.28 18.99
CA ALA A 18 -3.57 -10.71 17.68
C ALA A 18 -2.56 -9.72 17.08
N ALA A 19 -2.80 -8.42 17.28
CA ALA A 19 -1.88 -7.36 16.87
C ALA A 19 -0.51 -7.43 17.55
N LEU A 20 -0.41 -7.97 18.78
CA LEU A 20 0.86 -8.14 19.50
C LEU A 20 1.76 -9.20 18.85
N ARG A 21 1.19 -10.11 18.05
CA ARG A 21 1.93 -11.13 17.32
C ARG A 21 2.45 -10.66 15.97
N PHE A 22 1.98 -9.52 15.46
CA PHE A 22 2.37 -9.02 14.13
C PHE A 22 3.89 -8.81 13.97
N PRO A 23 4.66 -8.38 15.00
CA PRO A 23 6.11 -8.31 14.90
C PRO A 23 6.80 -9.67 14.73
N LEU A 24 6.11 -10.78 14.99
CA LEU A 24 6.64 -12.15 14.91
C LEU A 24 6.10 -12.93 13.69
N ASP A 25 5.20 -12.32 12.92
CA ASP A 25 4.48 -12.97 11.82
C ASP A 25 4.97 -12.44 10.45
N PRO A 26 5.63 -13.25 9.60
CA PRO A 26 6.17 -12.83 8.31
C PRO A 26 5.10 -12.44 7.28
N ASP A 27 3.82 -12.75 7.50
CA ASP A 27 2.71 -12.27 6.67
C ASP A 27 2.30 -10.83 7.01
N LYS A 28 2.77 -10.30 8.14
CA LYS A 28 2.47 -8.94 8.58
C LYS A 28 3.56 -7.97 8.16
N ARG A 29 3.14 -6.80 7.68
CA ARG A 29 4.04 -5.73 7.23
C ARG A 29 4.96 -5.22 8.33
N ILE A 30 4.54 -5.26 9.58
CA ILE A 30 5.34 -4.85 10.75
C ILE A 30 6.13 -6.00 11.40
N PHE A 31 6.32 -7.11 10.69
CA PHE A 31 7.26 -8.16 11.09
C PHE A 31 8.64 -7.57 11.41
N GLY A 32 9.27 -8.03 12.50
CA GLY A 32 10.50 -7.47 13.04
C GLY A 32 11.61 -7.37 12.01
N TRP A 33 11.82 -8.40 11.19
CA TRP A 33 12.85 -8.38 10.14
C TRP A 33 12.58 -7.34 9.05
N TYR A 34 11.32 -7.12 8.67
CA TYR A 34 10.97 -6.06 7.71
C TYR A 34 11.17 -4.67 8.29
N LEU A 35 10.91 -4.48 9.59
CA LEU A 35 11.20 -3.23 10.29
C LEU A 35 12.70 -2.98 10.42
N LEU A 36 13.50 -4.02 10.70
CA LEU A 36 14.97 -3.93 10.72
C LEU A 36 15.53 -3.55 9.36
N GLY A 37 15.06 -4.20 8.28
CA GLY A 37 15.46 -3.85 6.91
C GLY A 37 15.11 -2.39 6.55
N ALA A 38 13.91 -1.94 6.90
CA ALA A 38 13.51 -0.55 6.73
C ALA A 38 14.36 0.42 7.56
N ALA A 39 14.67 0.10 8.82
CA ALA A 39 15.53 0.92 9.67
C ALA A 39 16.96 1.02 9.12
N ALA A 40 17.51 -0.08 8.60
CA ALA A 40 18.82 -0.09 7.96
C ALA A 40 18.86 0.81 6.72
N MET A 41 17.83 0.74 5.86
CA MET A 41 17.72 1.61 4.68
C MET A 41 17.49 3.08 5.06
N ALA A 42 16.71 3.34 6.11
CA ALA A 42 16.51 4.70 6.61
C ALA A 42 17.78 5.28 7.21
N ALA A 43 18.57 4.47 7.92
CA ALA A 43 19.90 4.84 8.39
C ALA A 43 20.82 5.17 7.21
N ALA A 44 20.90 4.29 6.20
CA ALA A 44 21.67 4.57 4.99
C ALA A 44 21.24 5.89 4.33
N ALA A 45 19.93 6.15 4.18
CA ALA A 45 19.42 7.40 3.64
C ALA A 45 19.83 8.63 4.48
N TYR A 46 19.75 8.54 5.81
CA TYR A 46 20.20 9.59 6.72
C TYR A 46 21.70 9.89 6.57
N TRP A 47 22.52 8.82 6.55
CA TRP A 47 23.95 8.93 6.38
C TRP A 47 24.37 9.36 4.98
N LEU A 48 23.59 9.13 3.93
CA LEU A 48 23.92 9.61 2.59
C LEU A 48 23.48 11.06 2.36
N ALA A 49 22.36 11.48 2.94
CA ALA A 49 21.76 12.79 2.68
C ALA A 49 22.24 13.93 3.61
N GLY A 50 22.75 13.65 4.81
CA GLY A 50 23.13 14.70 5.78
C GLY A 50 24.48 15.38 5.49
N PRO A 51 24.73 16.63 5.93
CA PRO A 51 26.07 17.23 5.92
C PRO A 51 27.05 16.36 6.74
N ARG A 52 28.26 16.11 6.23
CA ARG A 52 29.22 15.14 6.81
C ARG A 52 29.52 15.38 8.31
N GLY A 53 29.45 16.62 8.80
CA GLY A 53 29.72 16.98 10.20
C GLY A 53 28.53 16.90 11.18
N ALA A 54 27.31 16.62 10.72
CA ALA A 54 26.09 16.63 11.56
C ALA A 54 25.52 15.22 11.83
N ARG A 55 26.23 14.16 11.41
CA ARG A 55 25.73 12.79 11.44
C ARG A 55 26.20 12.09 12.73
N SER A 56 25.25 11.67 13.56
CA SER A 56 25.53 10.93 14.79
C SER A 56 24.45 9.88 15.05
N LEU A 57 24.76 8.86 15.85
CA LEU A 57 23.77 7.86 16.26
C LEU A 57 22.60 8.51 17.02
N GLY A 58 22.87 9.48 17.90
CA GLY A 58 21.82 10.25 18.57
C GLY A 58 20.97 11.08 17.59
N GLY A 59 21.59 11.62 16.53
CA GLY A 59 20.89 12.29 15.44
C GLY A 59 19.99 11.35 14.64
N LEU A 60 20.48 10.15 14.32
CA LEU A 60 19.70 9.09 13.67
C LEU A 60 18.51 8.66 14.53
N CYS A 61 18.70 8.43 15.83
CA CYS A 61 17.61 8.09 16.75
C CYS A 61 16.55 9.20 16.80
N ARG A 62 16.95 10.48 16.91
CA ARG A 62 16.00 11.61 16.85
C ARG A 62 15.30 11.73 15.50
N TYR A 63 15.99 11.37 14.42
CA TYR A 63 15.42 11.35 13.08
C TYR A 63 14.35 10.26 12.95
N LEU A 64 14.65 9.01 13.33
CA LEU A 64 13.73 7.88 13.18
C LEU A 64 12.60 7.89 14.21
N LEU A 65 12.90 8.21 15.47
CA LEU A 65 11.97 8.12 16.61
C LEU A 65 11.41 9.49 17.03
N ASN A 66 11.21 10.39 16.08
CA ASN A 66 10.74 11.74 16.37
C ASN A 66 9.38 11.71 17.11
N PRO A 67 9.28 12.18 18.37
CA PRO A 67 8.04 12.11 19.15
C PRO A 67 6.88 12.87 18.53
N ARG A 68 7.15 13.91 17.73
CA ARG A 68 6.12 14.69 17.02
C ARG A 68 5.39 13.87 15.95
N ILE A 69 5.97 12.74 15.54
CA ILE A 69 5.41 11.82 14.55
C ILE A 69 4.75 10.66 15.28
N TRP A 70 5.51 9.94 16.11
CA TRP A 70 5.02 8.72 16.76
C TRP A 70 3.89 8.97 17.77
N TRP A 71 3.88 10.12 18.45
CA TRP A 71 2.82 10.53 19.38
C TRP A 71 1.84 11.55 18.82
N HIS A 72 1.90 11.82 17.53
CA HIS A 72 0.91 12.65 16.85
C HIS A 72 -0.50 12.07 17.01
N ARG A 73 -1.52 12.93 17.11
CA ARG A 73 -2.93 12.49 17.22
C ARG A 73 -3.33 11.51 16.10
N SER A 74 -2.83 11.73 14.89
CA SER A 74 -3.10 10.89 13.73
C SER A 74 -2.46 9.50 13.87
N ALA A 75 -1.23 9.40 14.40
CA ALA A 75 -0.56 8.12 14.61
C ALA A 75 -1.23 7.31 15.72
N ARG A 76 -1.77 7.98 16.76
CA ARG A 76 -2.56 7.31 17.80
C ARG A 76 -3.78 6.60 17.24
N LEU A 77 -4.46 7.19 16.26
CA LEU A 77 -5.57 6.53 15.58
C LEU A 77 -5.10 5.29 14.81
N ASP A 78 -3.92 5.33 14.18
CA ASP A 78 -3.35 4.15 13.49
C ASP A 78 -3.17 2.98 14.48
N TYR A 79 -2.68 3.23 15.70
CA TYR A 79 -2.54 2.20 16.73
C TYR A 79 -3.90 1.66 17.21
N GLN A 80 -4.88 2.54 17.40
CA GLN A 80 -6.23 2.14 17.79
C GLN A 80 -6.87 1.24 16.72
N VAL A 81 -6.75 1.62 15.45
CA VAL A 81 -7.25 0.85 14.32
C VAL A 81 -6.51 -0.48 14.19
N LEU A 82 -5.17 -0.50 14.37
CA LEU A 82 -4.37 -1.74 14.39
C LEU A 82 -4.85 -2.74 15.44
N LEU A 83 -5.27 -2.29 16.62
CA LEU A 83 -5.76 -3.18 17.69
C LEU A 83 -7.18 -3.69 17.42
N VAL A 84 -8.03 -2.86 16.84
CA VAL A 84 -9.46 -3.17 16.65
C VAL A 84 -9.73 -3.94 15.35
N ASN A 85 -9.06 -3.59 14.26
CA ASN A 85 -9.33 -4.16 12.94
C ASN A 85 -9.13 -5.69 12.85
N PRO A 86 -8.13 -6.32 13.50
CA PRO A 86 -7.99 -7.78 13.46
C PRO A 86 -9.24 -8.50 13.96
N VAL A 87 -9.87 -8.00 15.02
CA VAL A 87 -11.10 -8.56 15.59
C VAL A 87 -12.26 -8.46 14.60
N ILE A 88 -12.48 -7.26 14.04
CA ILE A 88 -13.57 -7.01 13.09
C ILE A 88 -13.33 -7.80 11.78
N SER A 89 -12.11 -7.75 11.27
CA SER A 89 -11.76 -8.33 9.97
C SER A 89 -11.75 -9.85 10.02
N ALA A 90 -11.38 -10.48 11.13
CA ALA A 90 -11.45 -11.94 11.26
C ALA A 90 -12.88 -12.44 11.00
N SER A 91 -13.88 -11.80 11.60
CA SER A 91 -15.30 -12.13 11.41
C SER A 91 -15.78 -11.87 9.99
N LEU A 92 -15.37 -10.76 9.37
CA LEU A 92 -15.83 -10.38 8.02
C LEU A 92 -15.18 -11.19 6.89
N ASN A 93 -13.97 -11.71 7.10
CA ASN A 93 -13.18 -12.33 6.03
C ASN A 93 -13.13 -13.87 6.09
N ALA A 94 -13.75 -14.51 7.09
CA ALA A 94 -13.72 -15.97 7.25
C ALA A 94 -14.22 -16.74 6.00
N ALA A 95 -15.21 -16.19 5.29
CA ALA A 95 -15.73 -16.80 4.05
C ALA A 95 -14.75 -16.71 2.86
N GLY A 96 -13.76 -15.81 2.90
CA GLY A 96 -12.86 -15.53 1.78
C GLY A 96 -11.95 -16.70 1.41
N LEU A 97 -11.41 -17.42 2.41
CA LEU A 97 -10.52 -18.56 2.18
C LEU A 97 -11.25 -19.76 1.57
N VAL A 98 -12.41 -20.11 2.12
CA VAL A 98 -13.28 -21.17 1.58
C VAL A 98 -13.67 -20.84 0.14
N SER A 99 -13.97 -19.58 -0.13
CA SER A 99 -14.30 -19.11 -1.47
C SER A 99 -13.13 -19.21 -2.45
N MET A 100 -11.88 -19.07 -2.00
CA MET A 100 -10.71 -19.15 -2.89
C MET A 100 -10.51 -20.57 -3.42
N VAL A 101 -10.58 -21.57 -2.53
CA VAL A 101 -10.48 -22.99 -2.91
C VAL A 101 -11.62 -23.36 -3.84
N ALA A 102 -12.84 -22.91 -3.55
CA ALA A 102 -14.00 -23.14 -4.42
C ALA A 102 -13.80 -22.55 -5.83
N VAL A 103 -13.28 -21.32 -5.94
CA VAL A 103 -12.95 -20.71 -7.24
C VAL A 103 -11.87 -21.51 -7.96
N ALA A 104 -10.81 -21.95 -7.27
CA ALA A 104 -9.75 -22.74 -7.88
C ALA A 104 -10.25 -24.08 -8.45
N ILE A 105 -11.07 -24.80 -7.68
CA ILE A 105 -11.69 -26.05 -8.12
C ILE A 105 -12.58 -25.80 -9.34
N ALA A 106 -13.50 -24.82 -9.25
CA ALA A 106 -14.41 -24.51 -10.35
C ALA A 106 -13.66 -24.12 -11.65
N VAL A 107 -12.58 -23.35 -11.54
CA VAL A 107 -11.73 -23.00 -12.69
C VAL A 107 -11.06 -24.25 -13.27
N SER A 108 -10.51 -25.11 -12.41
CA SER A 108 -9.84 -26.34 -12.86
C SER A 108 -10.80 -27.31 -13.53
N GLU A 109 -12.00 -27.50 -12.98
CA GLU A 109 -13.04 -28.37 -13.54
C GLU A 109 -13.53 -27.84 -14.88
N VAL A 110 -13.86 -26.55 -14.97
CA VAL A 110 -14.30 -25.94 -16.23
C VAL A 110 -13.24 -26.06 -17.31
N LEU A 111 -11.96 -25.87 -16.99
CA LEU A 111 -10.87 -26.05 -17.95
C LEU A 111 -10.76 -27.53 -18.38
N GLY A 112 -10.86 -28.48 -17.44
CA GLY A 112 -10.86 -29.91 -17.73
C GLY A 112 -12.01 -30.37 -18.63
N GLU A 113 -13.23 -29.88 -18.38
CA GLU A 113 -14.40 -30.20 -19.19
C GLU A 113 -14.30 -29.61 -20.61
N ARG A 114 -13.77 -28.39 -20.74
CA ARG A 114 -13.75 -27.65 -22.02
C ARG A 114 -12.56 -28.00 -22.90
N LEU A 115 -11.41 -28.29 -22.30
CA LEU A 115 -10.14 -28.46 -23.01
C LEU A 115 -9.59 -29.89 -22.92
N GLY A 116 -10.20 -30.75 -22.09
CA GLY A 116 -9.68 -32.09 -21.80
C GLY A 116 -8.55 -32.07 -20.76
N PRO A 117 -7.94 -33.23 -20.44
CA PRO A 117 -6.84 -33.30 -19.48
C PRO A 117 -5.60 -32.57 -19.99
N ALA A 118 -4.92 -31.84 -19.11
CA ALA A 118 -3.64 -31.21 -19.38
C ALA A 118 -2.54 -31.84 -18.53
N GLU A 119 -1.48 -32.33 -19.17
CA GLU A 119 -0.29 -32.87 -18.50
C GLU A 119 1.03 -32.36 -19.10
N PRO A 120 1.26 -31.02 -19.19
CA PRO A 120 2.54 -30.46 -19.59
C PRO A 120 3.72 -31.04 -18.77
N SER A 121 4.74 -31.50 -19.49
CA SER A 121 5.94 -32.12 -18.93
C SER A 121 7.01 -31.08 -18.54
N TRP A 122 6.69 -30.18 -17.62
CA TRP A 122 7.65 -29.19 -17.13
C TRP A 122 8.40 -29.71 -15.90
N PRO A 123 9.70 -29.36 -15.72
CA PRO A 123 10.41 -29.67 -14.50
C PRO A 123 9.82 -28.87 -13.32
N GLY A 124 9.81 -29.45 -12.12
CA GLY A 124 9.11 -28.87 -10.96
C GLY A 124 9.56 -27.44 -10.61
N TRP A 125 10.85 -27.13 -10.78
CA TRP A 125 11.37 -25.77 -10.55
C TRP A 125 10.78 -24.75 -11.53
N ALA A 126 10.52 -25.15 -12.79
CA ALA A 126 9.95 -24.26 -13.80
C ALA A 126 8.47 -24.01 -13.54
N VAL A 127 7.74 -25.05 -13.11
CA VAL A 127 6.34 -24.92 -12.65
C VAL A 127 6.27 -23.96 -11.46
N ALA A 128 7.12 -24.16 -10.46
CA ALA A 128 7.16 -23.29 -9.28
C ALA A 128 7.51 -21.84 -9.63
N ALA A 129 8.50 -21.62 -10.51
CA ALA A 129 8.86 -20.29 -10.99
C ALA A 129 7.69 -19.62 -11.73
N ALA A 130 7.07 -20.33 -12.67
CA ALA A 130 5.96 -19.82 -13.47
C ALA A 130 4.73 -19.51 -12.60
N PHE A 131 4.40 -20.40 -11.66
CA PHE A 131 3.30 -20.19 -10.71
C PHE A 131 3.58 -18.96 -9.85
N THR A 132 4.76 -18.89 -9.25
CA THR A 132 5.16 -17.78 -8.36
C THR A 132 5.13 -16.44 -9.10
N LEU A 133 5.68 -16.37 -10.31
CA LEU A 133 5.70 -15.16 -11.12
C LEU A 133 4.30 -14.76 -11.57
N THR A 134 3.48 -15.72 -12.04
CA THR A 134 2.11 -15.44 -12.49
C THR A 134 1.27 -14.92 -11.32
N LEU A 135 1.36 -15.58 -10.16
CA LEU A 135 0.66 -15.17 -8.96
C LEU A 135 1.08 -13.77 -8.52
N PHE A 136 2.37 -13.47 -8.52
CA PHE A 136 2.91 -12.16 -8.18
C PHE A 136 2.40 -11.05 -9.12
N VAL A 137 2.52 -11.25 -10.44
CA VAL A 137 2.11 -10.25 -11.45
C VAL A 137 0.59 -10.05 -11.40
N ALA A 138 -0.19 -11.13 -11.29
CA ALA A 138 -1.64 -11.04 -11.19
C ALA A 138 -2.09 -10.35 -9.89
N ASP A 139 -1.45 -10.64 -8.74
CA ASP A 139 -1.75 -9.97 -7.47
C ASP A 139 -1.46 -8.47 -7.55
N ASP A 140 -0.28 -8.09 -8.06
CA ASP A 140 0.12 -6.68 -8.12
C ASP A 140 -0.76 -5.89 -9.11
N PHE A 141 -1.10 -6.45 -10.27
CA PHE A 141 -1.99 -5.82 -11.24
C PHE A 141 -3.42 -5.62 -10.69
N THR A 142 -4.02 -6.68 -10.13
CA THR A 142 -5.38 -6.60 -9.59
C THR A 142 -5.46 -5.72 -8.35
N ARG A 143 -4.38 -5.65 -7.56
CA ARG A 143 -4.22 -4.70 -6.46
C ARG A 143 -4.15 -3.25 -6.97
N TYR A 144 -3.36 -2.99 -8.02
CA TYR A 144 -3.37 -1.69 -8.70
C TYR A 144 -4.77 -1.32 -9.18
N GLY A 145 -5.48 -2.25 -9.83
CA GLY A 145 -6.84 -2.04 -10.32
C GLY A 145 -7.83 -1.69 -9.22
N LEU A 146 -7.84 -2.45 -8.11
CA LEU A 146 -8.69 -2.14 -6.95
C LEU A 146 -8.31 -0.78 -6.35
N HIS A 147 -7.03 -0.49 -6.19
CA HIS A 147 -6.57 0.78 -5.64
C HIS A 147 -6.99 1.98 -6.52
N TRP A 148 -6.88 1.84 -7.84
CA TRP A 148 -7.41 2.82 -8.78
C TRP A 148 -8.93 3.00 -8.62
N LEU A 149 -9.70 1.92 -8.49
CA LEU A 149 -11.16 1.99 -8.25
C LEU A 149 -11.49 2.68 -6.92
N LEU A 150 -10.73 2.40 -5.86
CA LEU A 150 -10.85 3.04 -4.54
C LEU A 150 -10.69 4.57 -4.65
N HIS A 151 -9.89 5.08 -5.59
CA HIS A 151 -9.75 6.51 -5.83
C HIS A 151 -10.79 7.12 -6.78
N ARG A 152 -11.39 6.31 -7.66
CA ARG A 152 -12.26 6.80 -8.75
C ARG A 152 -13.75 6.71 -8.46
N ILE A 153 -14.16 5.74 -7.65
CA ILE A 153 -15.57 5.53 -7.32
C ILE A 153 -15.88 6.24 -6.00
N PRO A 154 -16.82 7.20 -5.96
CA PRO A 154 -17.12 8.00 -4.76
C PRO A 154 -17.37 7.18 -3.49
N VAL A 155 -18.16 6.10 -3.62
CA VAL A 155 -18.49 5.18 -2.53
C VAL A 155 -17.24 4.50 -1.98
N LEU A 156 -16.34 4.04 -2.87
CA LEU A 156 -15.11 3.37 -2.46
C LEU A 156 -14.09 4.36 -1.89
N TRP A 157 -14.03 5.56 -2.46
CA TRP A 157 -13.19 6.64 -1.95
C TRP A 157 -13.58 7.04 -0.54
N ALA A 158 -14.88 7.07 -0.20
CA ALA A 158 -15.32 7.37 1.16
C ALA A 158 -14.68 6.41 2.19
N LEU A 159 -14.52 5.12 1.84
CA LEU A 159 -13.82 4.14 2.68
C LEU A 159 -12.30 4.37 2.70
N HIS A 160 -11.70 4.50 1.51
CA HIS A 160 -10.24 4.63 1.36
C HIS A 160 -9.69 5.97 1.85
N LYS A 161 -10.55 6.99 1.96
CA LYS A 161 -10.25 8.30 2.56
C LYS A 161 -9.72 8.15 3.98
N LEU A 162 -10.16 7.14 4.74
CA LEU A 162 -9.61 6.85 6.07
C LEU A 162 -8.09 6.63 5.99
N HIS A 163 -7.61 5.87 5.01
CA HIS A 163 -6.18 5.63 4.80
C HIS A 163 -5.41 6.92 4.52
N HIS A 164 -5.91 7.73 3.58
CA HIS A 164 -5.29 9.00 3.17
C HIS A 164 -5.41 10.14 4.18
N SER A 165 -6.24 9.98 5.21
CA SER A 165 -6.43 11.01 6.22
C SER A 165 -5.29 11.11 7.23
N ALA A 166 -4.30 10.23 7.16
CA ALA A 166 -3.15 10.26 8.05
C ALA A 166 -2.33 11.55 7.85
N GLU A 167 -2.25 12.39 8.88
CA GLU A 167 -1.50 13.67 8.86
C GLU A 167 0.01 13.45 9.02
N VAL A 168 0.41 12.31 9.58
CA VAL A 168 1.78 11.81 9.64
C VAL A 168 1.77 10.33 9.28
N LEU A 169 2.87 9.83 8.71
CA LEU A 169 2.99 8.43 8.31
C LEU A 169 3.95 7.70 9.24
N THR A 170 3.54 6.50 9.67
CA THR A 170 4.35 5.51 10.38
C THR A 170 4.12 4.15 9.74
N PRO A 171 5.00 3.14 9.94
CA PRO A 171 4.79 1.81 9.39
C PRO A 171 3.41 1.21 9.74
N VAL A 172 2.80 1.65 10.86
CA VAL A 172 1.47 1.23 11.29
C VAL A 172 0.34 1.82 10.42
N THR A 173 0.57 2.96 9.76
CA THR A 173 -0.43 3.61 8.90
C THR A 173 -0.93 2.70 7.77
N VAL A 174 -0.16 1.66 7.37
CA VAL A 174 -0.62 0.62 6.44
C VAL A 174 -1.90 -0.09 6.91
N TYR A 175 -2.14 -0.15 8.22
CA TYR A 175 -3.31 -0.79 8.82
C TYR A 175 -4.47 0.18 9.10
N ARG A 176 -4.29 1.48 8.81
CA ARG A 176 -5.34 2.49 8.91
C ARG A 176 -6.32 2.34 7.73
N ILE A 177 -7.05 1.23 7.70
CA ILE A 177 -7.97 0.85 6.64
C ILE A 177 -9.36 0.63 7.23
N HIS A 178 -10.41 0.92 6.45
CA HIS A 178 -11.76 0.65 6.89
C HIS A 178 -12.03 -0.88 6.78
N PRO A 179 -12.74 -1.54 7.71
CA PRO A 179 -12.98 -2.99 7.63
C PRO A 179 -13.64 -3.46 6.33
N LEU A 180 -14.55 -2.66 5.76
CA LEU A 180 -15.12 -2.95 4.44
C LEU A 180 -14.11 -2.87 3.30
N GLU A 181 -13.07 -2.04 3.41
CA GLU A 181 -11.96 -2.05 2.45
C GLU A 181 -11.17 -3.36 2.54
N SER A 182 -10.97 -3.89 3.76
CA SER A 182 -10.38 -5.23 3.94
C SER A 182 -11.19 -6.31 3.22
N VAL A 183 -12.53 -6.25 3.28
CA VAL A 183 -13.41 -7.20 2.56
C VAL A 183 -13.20 -7.11 1.05
N LEU A 184 -13.11 -5.90 0.50
CA LEU A 184 -12.82 -5.71 -0.94
C LEU A 184 -11.47 -6.32 -1.34
N TYR A 185 -10.42 -6.13 -0.54
CA TYR A 185 -9.13 -6.75 -0.78
C TYR A 185 -9.18 -8.27 -0.66
N THR A 186 -9.94 -8.82 0.29
CA THR A 186 -10.13 -10.27 0.43
C THR A 186 -10.85 -10.84 -0.78
N LEU A 187 -11.97 -10.26 -1.23
CA LEU A 187 -12.68 -10.70 -2.44
C LEU A 187 -11.77 -10.65 -3.67
N ARG A 188 -11.00 -9.59 -3.81
CA ARG A 188 -10.01 -9.44 -4.88
C ARG A 188 -8.93 -10.53 -4.81
N MET A 189 -8.39 -10.83 -3.63
CA MET A 189 -7.44 -11.94 -3.43
C MET A 189 -8.07 -13.30 -3.75
N THR A 190 -9.25 -13.59 -3.20
CA THR A 190 -10.02 -14.82 -3.44
C THR A 190 -10.17 -15.11 -4.94
N LEU A 191 -10.59 -14.10 -5.71
CA LEU A 191 -10.75 -14.25 -7.16
C LEU A 191 -9.41 -14.40 -7.86
N THR A 192 -8.45 -13.52 -7.58
CA THR A 192 -7.15 -13.52 -8.29
C THR A 192 -6.38 -14.80 -8.02
N GLN A 193 -6.21 -15.16 -6.75
CA GLN A 193 -5.46 -16.34 -6.34
C GLN A 193 -6.22 -17.61 -6.72
N GLY A 194 -7.55 -17.65 -6.55
CA GLY A 194 -8.38 -18.77 -7.01
C GLY A 194 -8.22 -19.04 -8.51
N LEU A 195 -8.27 -17.99 -9.34
CA LEU A 195 -8.07 -18.12 -10.79
C LEU A 195 -6.67 -18.66 -11.14
N VAL A 196 -5.62 -18.11 -10.55
CA VAL A 196 -4.23 -18.53 -10.83
C VAL A 196 -3.98 -19.95 -10.32
N VAL A 197 -4.41 -20.27 -9.09
CA VAL A 197 -4.28 -21.61 -8.52
C VAL A 197 -5.06 -22.62 -9.35
N GLY A 198 -6.31 -22.33 -9.71
CA GLY A 198 -7.13 -23.22 -10.55
C GLY A 198 -6.52 -23.48 -11.92
N LEU A 199 -5.98 -22.45 -12.58
CA LEU A 199 -5.29 -22.58 -13.86
C LEU A 199 -4.05 -23.49 -13.77
N PHE A 200 -3.22 -23.28 -12.74
CA PHE A 200 -2.00 -24.06 -12.55
C PHE A 200 -2.31 -25.48 -12.05
N PHE A 201 -3.36 -25.65 -11.24
CA PHE A 201 -3.80 -26.96 -10.76
C PHE A 201 -4.35 -27.80 -11.92
N TYR A 202 -5.11 -27.19 -12.83
CA TYR A 202 -5.54 -27.84 -14.06
C TYR A 202 -4.36 -28.38 -14.89
N GLY A 203 -3.30 -27.58 -15.07
CA GLY A 203 -2.16 -27.96 -15.90
C GLY A 203 -1.11 -28.86 -15.21
N PHE A 204 -0.95 -28.77 -13.90
CA PHE A 204 0.19 -29.42 -13.21
C PHE A 204 -0.24 -30.28 -12.00
N GLY A 205 -1.53 -30.32 -11.68
CA GLY A 205 -2.10 -31.11 -10.59
C GLY A 205 -1.47 -30.78 -9.23
N MET A 206 -1.18 -31.81 -8.45
CA MET A 206 -0.56 -31.68 -7.11
C MET A 206 0.92 -31.27 -7.14
N ARG A 207 1.54 -31.09 -8.33
CA ARG A 207 2.97 -30.73 -8.47
C ARG A 207 3.22 -29.23 -8.26
N LEU A 208 2.25 -28.49 -7.72
CA LEU A 208 2.37 -27.07 -7.46
C LEU A 208 3.25 -26.81 -6.24
N GLY A 209 4.42 -26.24 -6.50
CA GLY A 209 5.23 -25.55 -5.51
C GLY A 209 5.20 -24.05 -5.74
N ALA A 210 5.52 -23.27 -4.72
CA ALA A 210 5.82 -21.84 -4.84
C ALA A 210 7.24 -21.58 -4.33
N TRP A 211 7.85 -20.50 -4.79
CA TRP A 211 9.05 -19.99 -4.15
C TRP A 211 8.65 -19.04 -3.02
N ASP A 212 8.89 -19.45 -1.79
CA ASP A 212 8.59 -18.69 -0.59
C ASP A 212 9.80 -18.58 0.34
N ILE A 213 9.77 -17.59 1.22
CA ILE A 213 10.69 -17.44 2.35
C ILE A 213 9.81 -17.30 3.59
N ALA A 214 9.94 -18.25 4.52
CA ALA A 214 9.15 -18.31 5.75
C ALA A 214 7.63 -18.30 5.50
N GLY A 215 7.15 -18.97 4.44
CA GLY A 215 5.73 -19.07 4.08
C GLY A 215 5.21 -17.92 3.22
N ALA A 216 5.95 -16.81 3.10
CA ALA A 216 5.57 -15.68 2.26
C ALA A 216 6.21 -15.78 0.86
N ASN A 217 5.44 -15.43 -0.18
CA ASN A 217 5.95 -15.34 -1.55
C ASN A 217 7.29 -14.58 -1.60
N VAL A 218 8.30 -15.14 -2.27
CA VAL A 218 9.67 -14.62 -2.25
C VAL A 218 9.77 -13.15 -2.66
N PHE A 219 8.98 -12.71 -3.65
CA PHE A 219 8.98 -11.31 -4.08
C PHE A 219 8.43 -10.39 -2.99
N THR A 220 7.32 -10.78 -2.36
CA THR A 220 6.71 -10.04 -1.24
C THR A 220 7.67 -9.95 -0.06
N PHE A 221 8.32 -11.06 0.31
CA PHE A 221 9.27 -11.09 1.41
C PHE A 221 10.45 -10.13 1.15
N VAL A 222 11.09 -10.26 -0.02
CA VAL A 222 12.23 -9.42 -0.41
C VAL A 222 11.85 -7.94 -0.43
N PHE A 223 10.69 -7.59 -0.96
CA PHE A 223 10.24 -6.19 -1.00
C PHE A 223 9.90 -5.62 0.36
N ASN A 224 9.26 -6.42 1.22
CA ASN A 224 8.99 -6.03 2.60
C ASN A 224 10.28 -5.78 3.38
N LEU A 225 11.27 -6.66 3.20
CA LEU A 225 12.61 -6.54 3.76
C LEU A 225 13.36 -5.33 3.18
N ALA A 226 13.23 -5.08 1.88
CA ALA A 226 13.82 -3.96 1.15
C ALA A 226 13.09 -2.63 1.39
N GLY A 227 12.73 -2.35 2.64
CA GLY A 227 12.33 -1.03 3.07
C GLY A 227 10.93 -0.61 2.64
N ALA A 228 10.06 -1.53 2.22
CA ALA A 228 8.71 -1.13 1.85
C ALA A 228 7.94 -0.49 3.03
N ASN A 229 8.30 -0.73 4.31
CA ASN A 229 7.72 0.02 5.45
C ASN A 229 8.00 1.53 5.39
N LEU A 230 9.07 1.96 4.72
CA LEU A 230 9.39 3.37 4.55
C LEU A 230 8.35 4.12 3.72
N ARG A 231 7.57 3.40 2.89
CA ARG A 231 6.47 3.97 2.09
C ARG A 231 5.41 4.66 2.97
N HIS A 232 5.21 4.14 4.18
CA HIS A 232 4.40 4.74 5.23
C HIS A 232 5.34 5.21 6.34
N SER A 233 6.15 6.22 6.08
CA SER A 233 7.01 6.83 7.10
C SER A 233 7.32 8.27 6.71
N HIS A 234 7.94 9.03 7.60
CA HIS A 234 8.51 10.34 7.26
C HIS A 234 9.88 10.25 6.58
N VAL A 235 10.44 9.04 6.44
CA VAL A 235 11.74 8.81 5.79
C VAL A 235 11.52 8.78 4.29
N ARG A 236 12.00 9.81 3.61
CA ARG A 236 11.89 9.88 2.16
C ARG A 236 13.04 9.13 1.50
N LEU A 237 12.71 8.06 0.78
CA LEU A 237 13.66 7.29 -0.02
C LEU A 237 13.15 7.18 -1.46
N SER A 238 13.88 7.81 -2.39
CA SER A 238 13.63 7.73 -3.83
C SER A 238 14.59 6.72 -4.46
N TYR A 239 14.10 5.95 -5.41
CA TYR A 239 14.92 5.01 -6.19
C TYR A 239 15.53 5.66 -7.44
N GLY A 240 15.31 6.96 -7.63
CA GLY A 240 15.79 7.70 -8.79
C GLY A 240 14.89 7.57 -10.02
N ARG A 241 15.10 8.45 -11.00
CA ARG A 241 14.17 8.69 -12.12
C ARG A 241 13.86 7.46 -12.97
N TRP A 242 14.79 6.53 -13.10
CA TRP A 242 14.68 5.37 -13.98
C TRP A 242 14.02 4.18 -13.28
N LEU A 243 14.52 3.81 -12.10
CA LEU A 243 13.98 2.67 -11.35
C LEU A 243 12.54 2.90 -10.89
N GLU A 244 12.17 4.15 -10.58
CA GLU A 244 10.81 4.57 -10.22
C GLU A 244 9.78 4.41 -11.36
N ARG A 245 10.20 4.06 -12.58
CA ARG A 245 9.29 3.69 -13.69
C ARG A 245 8.94 2.20 -13.69
N LEU A 246 9.73 1.38 -12.98
CA LEU A 246 9.57 -0.07 -12.93
C LEU A 246 9.08 -0.52 -11.56
N ILE A 247 9.66 0.00 -10.48
CA ILE A 247 9.38 -0.37 -9.09
C ILE A 247 8.98 0.87 -8.31
N ILE A 248 7.90 0.76 -7.52
CA ILE A 248 7.43 1.85 -6.66
C ILE A 248 8.42 2.08 -5.53
N SER A 249 8.95 3.31 -5.45
CA SER A 249 9.77 3.73 -4.31
C SER A 249 8.91 4.16 -3.11
N PRO A 250 9.48 4.12 -1.88
CA PRO A 250 8.84 4.72 -0.71
C PRO A 250 8.39 6.16 -0.95
N ALA A 251 9.21 6.96 -1.62
CA ALA A 251 8.89 8.34 -1.93
C ALA A 251 7.74 8.50 -2.95
N GLN A 252 7.58 7.57 -3.91
CA GLN A 252 6.43 7.58 -4.83
C GLN A 252 5.11 7.30 -4.11
N HIS A 253 5.12 6.35 -3.16
CA HIS A 253 3.95 6.07 -2.33
C HIS A 253 3.64 7.23 -1.37
N GLN A 254 4.65 7.91 -0.83
CA GLN A 254 4.44 9.13 -0.03
C GLN A 254 3.82 10.25 -0.86
N ILE A 255 4.22 10.41 -2.14
CA ILE A 255 3.58 11.36 -3.07
C ILE A 255 2.11 11.02 -3.25
N HIS A 256 1.76 9.75 -3.39
CA HIS A 256 0.37 9.31 -3.46
C HIS A 256 -0.46 9.72 -2.21
N HIS A 257 0.18 9.70 -1.03
CA HIS A 257 -0.40 10.20 0.24
C HIS A 257 -0.40 11.73 0.39
N SER A 258 0.14 12.46 -0.58
CA SER A 258 0.35 13.89 -0.44
C SER A 258 -0.95 14.69 -0.45
N ASN A 259 -0.99 15.72 0.40
CA ASN A 259 -2.08 16.69 0.42
C ASN A 259 -2.03 17.75 -0.69
N ARG A 260 -1.09 17.63 -1.65
CA ARG A 260 -0.96 18.56 -2.77
C ARG A 260 -1.80 18.11 -3.95
N ARG A 261 -2.54 19.06 -4.52
CA ARG A 261 -3.43 18.82 -5.67
C ARG A 261 -2.72 18.24 -6.89
N GLU A 262 -1.47 18.60 -7.13
CA GLU A 262 -0.65 18.07 -8.23
C GLU A 262 -0.34 16.57 -8.10
N HIS A 263 -0.42 16.02 -6.89
CA HIS A 263 -0.16 14.62 -6.57
C HIS A 263 -1.42 13.75 -6.48
N PHE A 264 -2.61 14.35 -6.56
CA PHE A 264 -3.86 13.59 -6.50
C PHE A 264 -3.98 12.63 -7.68
N ASP A 265 -4.51 11.43 -7.38
CA ASP A 265 -4.71 10.34 -8.33
C ASP A 265 -3.44 9.91 -9.07
N ARG A 266 -2.32 9.86 -8.34
CA ARG A 266 -1.00 9.41 -8.82
C ARG A 266 -0.48 8.21 -8.03
N ASN A 267 0.36 7.40 -8.66
CA ASN A 267 1.11 6.28 -8.05
C ASN A 267 0.24 5.28 -7.27
N PHE A 268 -0.67 4.57 -7.94
CA PHE A 268 -1.51 3.54 -7.33
C PHE A 268 -0.80 2.17 -7.19
N GLY A 269 0.35 2.00 -7.84
CA GLY A 269 1.14 0.77 -7.80
C GLY A 269 1.54 0.40 -6.38
N SER A 270 1.58 -0.91 -6.10
CA SER A 270 1.96 -1.45 -4.79
C SER A 270 3.41 -1.94 -4.76
N PHE A 271 3.81 -2.69 -5.80
CA PHE A 271 5.18 -3.12 -6.03
C PHE A 271 5.71 -2.54 -7.34
N LEU A 272 5.01 -2.79 -8.46
CA LEU A 272 5.44 -2.34 -9.77
C LEU A 272 4.85 -0.97 -10.09
N ALA A 273 5.71 -0.07 -10.58
CA ALA A 273 5.31 1.23 -11.11
C ALA A 273 4.90 1.14 -12.59
N VAL A 274 5.06 -0.03 -13.21
CA VAL A 274 4.72 -0.29 -14.61
C VAL A 274 3.25 -0.01 -14.88
N TRP A 275 2.35 -0.38 -13.97
CA TRP A 275 0.92 -0.10 -14.11
C TRP A 275 0.65 1.40 -14.13
N ASP A 276 1.26 2.16 -13.22
CA ASP A 276 1.13 3.61 -13.21
C ASP A 276 1.67 4.25 -14.49
N TRP A 277 2.74 3.69 -15.05
CA TRP A 277 3.28 4.15 -16.32
C TRP A 277 2.32 3.87 -17.47
N LEU A 278 1.79 2.64 -17.58
CA LEU A 278 0.88 2.21 -18.63
C LEU A 278 -0.45 2.98 -18.61
N PHE A 279 -0.98 3.28 -17.42
CA PHE A 279 -2.27 3.98 -17.27
C PHE A 279 -2.12 5.49 -17.02
N GLY A 280 -0.91 6.04 -17.12
CA GLY A 280 -0.66 7.49 -17.07
C GLY A 280 -0.84 8.13 -15.70
N THR A 281 -0.72 7.36 -14.62
CA THR A 281 -0.84 7.80 -13.22
C THR A 281 0.53 7.93 -12.53
N LEU A 282 1.63 7.65 -13.23
CA LEU A 282 2.98 7.74 -12.71
C LEU A 282 3.42 9.18 -12.42
N THR A 283 3.90 9.40 -11.19
CA THR A 283 4.68 10.56 -10.76
C THR A 283 5.97 10.08 -10.09
N VAL A 284 7.09 10.27 -10.77
CA VAL A 284 8.43 10.00 -10.25
C VAL A 284 8.73 10.94 -9.07
N ALA A 285 9.32 10.42 -8.00
CA ALA A 285 9.60 11.18 -6.78
C ALA A 285 10.92 11.96 -6.85
N HIS A 286 11.84 11.55 -7.72
CA HIS A 286 13.06 12.30 -8.00
C HIS A 286 12.74 13.77 -8.39
N GLY A 287 13.38 14.73 -7.71
CA GLY A 287 13.17 16.17 -7.95
C GLY A 287 11.90 16.78 -7.34
N GLN A 288 10.98 15.98 -6.79
CA GLN A 288 9.76 16.49 -6.18
C GLN A 288 10.03 17.15 -4.82
N ARG A 289 9.39 18.29 -4.56
CA ARG A 289 9.52 18.98 -3.27
C ARG A 289 8.89 18.17 -2.12
N ARG A 290 9.35 18.42 -0.89
CA ARG A 290 8.69 17.91 0.32
C ARG A 290 7.25 18.42 0.38
N HIS A 291 6.34 17.59 0.89
CA HIS A 291 4.91 17.85 0.99
C HIS A 291 4.38 17.37 2.34
N GLY A 292 3.19 17.84 2.71
CA GLY A 292 2.45 17.30 3.86
C GLY A 292 1.54 16.13 3.45
N PHE A 293 0.97 15.48 4.45
CA PHE A 293 0.01 14.40 4.32
C PHE A 293 -1.38 14.82 4.84
N GLY A 294 -2.34 13.90 4.78
CA GLY A 294 -3.74 14.13 5.13
C GLY A 294 -4.57 14.65 3.96
N LEU A 295 -5.85 14.91 4.21
CA LEU A 295 -6.82 15.31 3.17
C LEU A 295 -6.64 16.76 2.65
N GLY A 296 -5.67 17.49 3.20
CA GLY A 296 -5.51 18.93 2.96
C GLY A 296 -6.53 19.78 3.73
N ARG A 297 -6.27 21.08 3.85
CA ARG A 297 -7.20 22.03 4.51
C ARG A 297 -8.36 22.36 3.57
N ARG A 298 -9.31 21.44 3.40
CA ARG A 298 -10.66 21.77 2.89
C ARG A 298 -11.60 21.83 4.08
N ALA A 299 -12.37 22.92 4.20
CA ALA A 299 -13.28 23.16 5.33
C ALA A 299 -14.38 22.08 5.50
N ALA A 300 -14.55 21.19 4.51
CA ALA A 300 -15.60 20.17 4.46
C ALA A 300 -15.10 18.73 4.64
N GLU A 301 -13.78 18.47 4.71
CA GLU A 301 -13.27 17.10 4.86
C GLU A 301 -13.20 16.73 6.35
N PRO A 302 -13.80 15.61 6.79
CA PRO A 302 -13.79 15.25 8.19
C PRO A 302 -12.38 14.89 8.67
N VAL A 303 -12.04 15.42 9.84
CA VAL A 303 -10.87 14.98 10.59
C VAL A 303 -11.31 13.79 11.43
N TYR A 304 -10.80 12.60 11.14
CA TYR A 304 -11.04 11.42 11.99
C TYR A 304 -10.19 11.56 13.26
N GLY A 305 -10.82 12.02 14.34
CA GLY A 305 -10.19 12.22 15.65
C GLY A 305 -10.28 11.03 16.59
N ASN A 306 -11.12 10.05 16.30
CA ASN A 306 -11.30 8.83 17.11
C ASN A 306 -11.85 7.66 16.27
N LEU A 307 -11.89 6.47 16.88
CA LEU A 307 -12.38 5.23 16.25
C LEU A 307 -13.83 5.33 15.73
N TRP A 308 -14.73 5.95 16.49
CA TRP A 308 -16.12 6.10 16.06
C TRP A 308 -16.19 6.89 14.75
N GLN A 309 -15.48 8.01 14.68
CA GLN A 309 -15.40 8.81 13.47
C GLN A 309 -14.74 8.04 12.32
N ALA A 310 -13.69 7.29 12.61
CA ALA A 310 -12.97 6.49 11.62
C ALA A 310 -13.81 5.40 10.95
N TYR A 311 -14.83 4.86 11.63
CA TYR A 311 -15.71 3.84 11.05
C TYR A 311 -17.05 4.41 10.58
N TRP A 312 -17.66 5.33 11.33
CA TRP A 312 -19.01 5.80 11.01
C TRP A 312 -19.04 6.83 9.89
N LEU A 313 -18.11 7.79 9.88
CA LEU A 313 -18.13 8.87 8.88
C LEU A 313 -17.88 8.36 7.46
N PRO A 314 -16.93 7.44 7.19
CA PRO A 314 -16.78 6.82 5.87
C PRO A 314 -18.05 6.13 5.37
N LEU A 315 -18.79 5.44 6.25
CA LEU A 315 -20.05 4.79 5.89
C LEU A 315 -21.14 5.81 5.54
N LYS A 316 -21.27 6.86 6.35
CA LYS A 316 -22.23 7.94 6.09
C LYS A 316 -21.96 8.62 4.73
N GLU A 317 -20.69 8.89 4.44
CA GLU A 317 -20.26 9.45 3.15
C GLU A 317 -20.49 8.47 1.99
N ALA A 318 -20.18 7.19 2.16
CA ALA A 318 -20.42 6.16 1.15
C ALA A 318 -21.91 6.09 0.76
N VAL A 319 -22.82 6.15 1.73
CA VAL A 319 -24.28 6.17 1.49
C VAL A 319 -24.72 7.47 0.79
N ALA A 320 -24.18 8.62 1.21
CA ALA A 320 -24.48 9.90 0.57
C ALA A 320 -23.99 9.95 -0.89
N ALA A 321 -22.81 9.39 -1.15
CA ALA A 321 -22.23 9.28 -2.47
C ALA A 321 -23.02 8.32 -3.38
N GLY A 322 -23.47 7.17 -2.86
CA GLY A 322 -24.29 6.20 -3.59
C GLY A 322 -25.69 6.70 -3.94
N SER A 323 -26.26 7.57 -3.10
CA SER A 323 -27.58 8.19 -3.33
C SER A 323 -27.55 9.41 -4.27
N GLY A 324 -26.39 9.75 -4.85
CA GLY A 324 -26.23 10.90 -5.76
C GLY A 324 -26.34 12.27 -5.06
N ARG A 325 -26.35 12.30 -3.72
CA ARG A 325 -26.50 13.52 -2.92
C ARG A 325 -25.19 14.30 -2.76
N GLU A 326 -24.03 13.69 -3.04
CA GLU A 326 -22.75 14.39 -3.07
C GLU A 326 -22.44 15.04 -4.43
N ARG A 327 -22.26 16.37 -4.43
CA ARG A 327 -21.83 17.16 -5.61
C ARG A 327 -20.35 17.60 -5.58
N GLY A 328 -19.47 17.01 -4.74
CA GLY A 328 -18.15 17.61 -4.48
C GLY A 328 -16.91 16.71 -4.30
N GLY A 329 -17.01 15.43 -3.92
CA GLY A 329 -15.86 14.68 -3.39
C GLY A 329 -14.73 14.34 -4.38
N ILE A 330 -15.08 13.81 -5.55
CA ILE A 330 -14.10 13.35 -6.58
C ILE A 330 -13.86 14.37 -7.69
N ARG A 331 -14.87 15.20 -8.03
CA ARG A 331 -14.75 16.16 -9.15
C ARG A 331 -13.64 17.18 -8.93
N ASP A 332 -13.34 17.52 -7.69
CA ASP A 332 -12.33 18.52 -7.33
C ASP A 332 -10.94 17.91 -7.04
N ARG A 333 -10.76 16.60 -7.28
CA ARG A 333 -9.48 15.87 -7.11
C ARG A 333 -8.73 15.65 -8.42
N ARG A 334 -9.36 15.93 -9.57
CA ARG A 334 -8.68 15.79 -10.86
C ARG A 334 -7.47 16.73 -10.90
N PRO A 335 -6.26 16.22 -11.21
CA PRO A 335 -5.13 17.09 -11.48
C PRO A 335 -5.49 17.99 -12.68
N PRO A 336 -4.95 19.22 -12.75
CA PRO A 336 -5.13 20.06 -13.93
C PRO A 336 -4.71 19.26 -15.18
N ARG A 337 -5.49 19.38 -16.27
CA ARG A 337 -5.14 18.75 -17.55
C ARG A 337 -3.72 19.18 -17.91
N PRO A 338 -2.85 18.28 -18.40
CA PRO A 338 -1.56 18.69 -18.93
C PRO A 338 -1.84 19.74 -20.01
N GLY A 339 -1.49 20.99 -19.72
CA GLY A 339 -1.58 22.06 -20.70
C GLY A 339 -0.75 21.64 -21.91
N LYS A 340 -1.30 21.83 -23.12
CA LYS A 340 -0.53 21.75 -24.35
C LYS A 340 0.78 22.48 -24.12
N HIS A 341 1.91 21.79 -24.28
CA HIS A 341 3.21 22.41 -24.35
C HIS A 341 3.14 23.53 -25.39
N SER A 342 2.98 24.78 -24.95
CA SER A 342 3.34 25.94 -25.73
C SER A 342 4.79 26.24 -25.39
N GLY A 343 5.62 26.15 -26.43
CA GLY A 343 6.99 26.67 -26.55
C GLY A 343 7.81 26.81 -25.27
N ILE A 344 8.81 25.93 -25.16
CA ILE A 344 10.08 26.33 -24.57
C ILE A 344 10.55 27.57 -25.34
N ASN A 345 10.38 28.76 -24.75
CA ASN A 345 11.12 29.93 -25.20
C ASN A 345 12.34 30.03 -24.29
N ALA A 346 13.44 29.50 -24.79
CA ALA A 346 14.76 29.79 -24.28
C ALA A 346 15.05 31.27 -24.55
N SER A 347 14.99 32.14 -23.54
CA SER A 347 16.00 33.19 -23.39
C SER A 347 15.94 33.84 -22.01
N SER A 348 17.16 34.16 -21.56
CA SER A 348 17.53 35.30 -20.72
C SER A 348 17.66 35.11 -19.20
N ARG A 349 18.95 34.98 -18.84
CA ARG A 349 19.66 35.66 -17.76
C ARG A 349 19.51 35.09 -16.35
N VAL A 350 20.48 34.23 -16.05
CA VAL A 350 21.17 34.14 -14.76
C VAL A 350 21.42 35.56 -14.22
N ARG A 351 20.77 35.93 -13.12
CA ARG A 351 21.30 36.92 -12.17
C ARG A 351 21.72 36.17 -10.92
N THR A 352 23.03 36.00 -10.80
CA THR A 352 23.72 35.79 -9.53
C THR A 352 23.49 37.02 -8.66
N ASN A 353 22.83 36.87 -7.51
CA ASN A 353 22.97 37.84 -6.43
C ASN A 353 23.82 37.22 -5.33
N ALA A 354 24.97 37.84 -5.19
CA ALA A 354 25.96 37.63 -4.15
C ALA A 354 25.39 37.91 -2.75
N ILE A 355 26.05 37.26 -1.82
CA ILE A 355 25.96 37.40 -0.37
C ILE A 355 26.58 38.75 -0.01
N ASP A 356 25.80 39.65 0.59
CA ASP A 356 26.35 40.78 1.34
C ASP A 356 26.21 40.52 2.84
N SER A 357 27.37 40.28 3.45
CA SER A 357 27.64 40.44 4.86
C SER A 357 27.54 41.91 5.24
N HIS A 358 26.75 42.29 6.24
CA HIS A 358 27.03 43.48 7.06
C HIS A 358 26.69 43.21 8.53
N SER A 359 27.76 43.25 9.32
CA SER A 359 27.81 43.50 10.75
C SER A 359 27.09 44.78 11.13
N HIS A 360 26.35 44.79 12.25
CA HIS A 360 26.43 45.89 13.22
C HIS A 360 25.95 45.40 14.59
N SER A 361 26.88 45.46 15.54
CA SER A 361 26.68 45.54 16.98
C SER A 361 26.14 46.92 17.37
N VAL A 362 25.10 46.96 18.20
CA VAL A 362 25.03 47.66 19.50
C VAL A 362 24.10 46.85 20.40
#